data_AF-A0A9E1DT98-F1
#
_entry.id   AF-A0A9E1DT98-F1
#
_cell.length_a   1.000
_cell.length_b   1.000
_cell.length_c   1.000
_cell.angle_alpha   90.00
_cell.angle_beta   90.00
_cell.angle_gamma   90.00
#
_symmetry.space_group_name_H-M   'P 1'
#
loop_
_entity.id
_entity.type
_entity.pdbx_description
1 polymer ?
#
loop_
_entity_poly.entity_id
_entity_poly.type
_entity_poly.pdbx_seq_one_letter_code
_entity_poly.pdbx_strand_id
1 'polypeptide(L)'
;MKDFFRKFAAAVANAVGHPLAFIGALLIVIVWATTGPVFHYSDTWQLVINTGTTIVTFLIVFLIQNAQNRDSKAIHLKLNELLKAVHGARTELVDLEEMSDEDLESLHAEFKKIHDELHAHVERRGLDPKKPKQSRNPKKKPAD
;
A
#
# COMPACT_ATOMS: atom_id res chain seq x y z
N MET A 1 -14.43 21.68 -12.52
CA MET A 1 -15.23 20.63 -11.85
C MET A 1 -14.37 19.52 -11.24
N LYS A 2 -13.47 18.86 -12.01
CA LYS A 2 -12.54 17.83 -11.50
C LYS A 2 -11.71 18.28 -10.29
N ASP A 3 -11.21 19.52 -10.32
CA ASP A 3 -10.41 20.10 -9.24
C ASP A 3 -11.17 20.33 -7.93
N PHE A 4 -12.46 20.66 -8.02
CA PHE A 4 -13.31 20.85 -6.85
C PHE A 4 -13.63 19.50 -6.21
N PHE A 5 -14.10 18.54 -7.00
CA PHE A 5 -14.33 17.17 -6.53
C PHE A 5 -13.06 16.57 -5.91
N ARG A 6 -11.90 16.79 -6.53
CA ARG A 6 -10.60 16.37 -6.00
C ARG A 6 -10.30 16.96 -4.63
N LYS A 7 -10.48 18.28 -4.45
CA LYS A 7 -10.24 18.95 -3.16
C LYS A 7 -11.22 18.46 -2.11
N PHE A 8 -12.48 18.26 -2.49
CA PHE A 8 -13.52 17.71 -1.62
C PHE A 8 -13.20 16.28 -1.18
N ALA A 9 -12.89 15.38 -2.12
CA ALA A 9 -12.54 13.99 -1.84
C ALA A 9 -11.33 13.88 -0.89
N ALA A 10 -10.29 14.69 -1.14
CA ALA A 10 -9.12 14.74 -0.25
C ALA A 10 -9.47 15.26 1.15
N ALA A 11 -10.30 16.31 1.24
CA ALA A 11 -10.74 16.84 2.54
C ALA A 11 -11.57 15.82 3.32
N VAL A 12 -12.49 15.11 2.66
CA VAL A 12 -13.30 14.05 3.28
C VAL A 12 -12.42 12.88 3.71
N ALA A 13 -11.50 12.42 2.86
CA ALA A 13 -10.59 11.33 3.20
C ALA A 13 -9.73 11.66 4.44
N ASN A 14 -9.21 12.89 4.51
CA ASN A 14 -8.45 13.36 5.66
C ASN A 14 -9.33 13.48 6.92
N ALA A 15 -10.55 14.00 6.78
CA ALA A 15 -11.48 14.11 7.89
C ALA A 15 -11.87 12.74 8.46
N VAL A 16 -12.24 11.79 7.60
CA VAL A 16 -12.66 10.43 8.00
C VAL A 16 -11.48 9.62 8.56
N GLY A 17 -10.25 9.87 8.12
CA GLY A 17 -9.04 9.23 8.66
C GLY A 17 -8.57 9.79 10.01
N HIS A 18 -9.14 10.90 10.49
CA HIS A 18 -8.70 11.56 11.72
C HIS A 18 -9.25 10.86 12.98
N PRO A 19 -8.44 10.62 14.04
CA PRO A 19 -8.90 9.96 15.27
C PRO A 19 -10.13 10.62 15.93
N LEU A 20 -10.22 11.95 15.87
CA LEU A 20 -11.39 12.67 16.39
C LEU A 20 -12.68 12.38 15.61
N ALA A 21 -12.60 12.09 14.31
CA ALA A 21 -13.77 11.72 13.52
C ALA A 21 -14.29 10.34 13.93
N PHE A 22 -13.41 9.42 14.29
CA PHE A 22 -13.80 8.13 14.86
C PHE A 22 -14.54 8.30 16.19
N ILE A 23 -14.02 9.15 17.09
CA ILE A 23 -14.70 9.45 18.37
C ILE A 23 -16.07 10.09 18.11
N GLY A 24 -16.16 11.04 17.18
CA GLY A 24 -17.44 11.65 16.79
C GLY A 24 -18.43 10.63 16.23
N ALA A 25 -17.99 9.74 15.34
CA ALA A 25 -18.81 8.66 14.79
C ALA A 25 -19.31 7.71 15.90
N LEU A 26 -18.45 7.35 16.84
CA LEU A 26 -18.82 6.51 17.98
C LEU A 26 -19.89 7.18 18.86
N LEU A 27 -19.74 8.48 19.14
CA LEU A 27 -20.75 9.25 19.88
C LEU A 27 -22.09 9.29 19.15
N ILE A 28 -22.09 9.47 17.83
CA ILE A 28 -23.31 9.43 17.00
C ILE A 28 -23.99 8.06 17.13
N VAL A 29 -23.22 6.96 17.06
CA VAL A 29 -23.76 5.60 17.22
C VAL A 29 -24.32 5.37 18.62
N ILE A 30 -23.66 5.88 19.67
CA ILE A 30 -24.14 5.79 21.06
C ILE A 30 -25.45 6.56 21.21
N VAL A 31 -25.51 7.81 20.74
CA VAL A 31 -26.72 8.63 20.78
C VAL A 31 -27.85 7.91 20.04
N TRP A 32 -27.58 7.38 18.84
CA TRP A 32 -28.55 6.59 18.09
C TRP A 32 -29.05 5.37 18.87
N ALA A 33 -28.14 4.60 19.49
CA ALA A 33 -28.51 3.45 20.32
C ALA A 33 -29.43 3.85 21.49
N THR A 34 -29.16 4.99 22.14
CA THR A 34 -29.98 5.49 23.25
C THR A 34 -31.37 5.98 22.83
N THR A 35 -31.61 6.30 21.56
CA THR A 35 -32.97 6.59 21.06
C THR A 35 -33.78 5.32 20.82
N GLY A 36 -33.12 4.16 20.70
CA GLY A 36 -33.74 2.86 20.48
C GLY A 36 -34.93 2.53 21.39
N PRO A 37 -34.83 2.69 22.73
CA PRO A 37 -35.95 2.46 23.66
C PRO A 37 -37.19 3.32 23.39
N VAL A 38 -37.01 4.59 22.99
CA VAL A 38 -38.12 5.50 22.65
C VAL A 38 -38.85 5.00 21.40
N PHE A 39 -38.10 4.46 20.44
CA PHE A 39 -38.63 3.89 19.20
C PHE A 39 -38.92 2.39 19.27
N HIS A 40 -38.89 1.80 20.48
CA HIS A 40 -39.12 0.37 20.72
C HIS A 40 -38.25 -0.55 19.85
N TYR A 41 -37.05 -0.09 19.48
CA TYR A 41 -36.14 -0.78 18.54
C TYR A 41 -36.83 -1.22 17.23
N SER A 42 -37.76 -0.40 16.73
CA SER A 42 -38.57 -0.71 15.54
C SER A 42 -37.75 -0.97 14.28
N ASP A 43 -38.38 -1.65 13.31
CA ASP A 43 -37.76 -1.92 12.00
C ASP A 43 -37.36 -0.63 11.29
N THR A 44 -38.14 0.45 11.41
CA THR A 44 -37.81 1.75 10.83
C THR A 44 -36.56 2.36 11.49
N TRP A 45 -36.42 2.22 12.81
CA TRP A 45 -35.22 2.66 13.52
C TRP A 45 -33.97 1.88 13.06
N GLN A 46 -34.06 0.56 12.90
CA GLN A 46 -32.92 -0.22 12.37
C GLN A 46 -32.62 0.12 10.91
N LEU A 47 -33.67 0.30 10.10
CA LEU A 47 -33.56 0.60 8.67
C LEU A 47 -32.81 1.92 8.44
N VAL A 48 -33.11 2.98 9.20
CA VAL A 48 -32.49 4.29 9.01
C VAL A 48 -30.96 4.23 9.15
N ILE A 49 -30.44 3.60 10.21
CA ILE A 49 -29.00 3.52 10.41
C ILE A 49 -28.32 2.59 9.40
N ASN A 50 -28.96 1.46 9.07
CA ASN A 50 -28.43 0.51 8.09
C ASN A 50 -28.37 1.12 6.68
N THR A 51 -29.49 1.68 6.21
CA THR A 51 -29.58 2.30 4.88
C THR A 51 -28.70 3.53 4.79
N GLY A 52 -28.72 4.40 5.82
CA GLY A 52 -27.91 5.61 5.86
C GLY A 52 -26.42 5.30 5.82
N THR A 53 -25.96 4.40 6.70
CA THR A 53 -24.54 4.02 6.76
C THR A 53 -24.09 3.35 5.47
N THR A 54 -24.93 2.50 4.86
CA THR A 54 -24.60 1.85 3.58
C THR A 54 -24.39 2.88 2.47
N ILE A 55 -25.30 3.85 2.30
CA ILE A 55 -25.16 4.91 1.29
C ILE A 55 -23.90 5.74 1.55
N VAL A 56 -23.68 6.15 2.81
CA VAL A 56 -22.49 6.95 3.18
C VAL A 56 -21.21 6.16 2.90
N THR A 57 -21.17 4.88 3.26
CA THR A 57 -20.01 4.01 3.04
C THR A 57 -19.73 3.84 1.55
N PHE A 58 -20.78 3.59 0.76
CA PHE A 58 -20.67 3.50 -0.70
C PHE A 58 -20.05 4.76 -1.30
N LEU A 59 -20.53 5.94 -0.90
CA LEU A 59 -19.95 7.22 -1.34
C LEU A 59 -18.51 7.41 -0.88
N ILE A 60 -18.20 7.09 0.38
CA ILE A 60 -16.85 7.20 0.94
C ILE A 60 -15.86 6.35 0.17
N VAL A 61 -16.23 5.14 -0.26
CA VAL A 61 -15.37 4.26 -1.05
C VAL A 61 -14.90 4.98 -2.33
N PHE A 62 -15.79 5.66 -3.07
CA PHE A 62 -15.37 6.43 -4.24
C PHE A 62 -14.48 7.63 -3.91
N LEU A 63 -14.77 8.33 -2.80
CA LEU A 63 -13.97 9.48 -2.37
C LEU A 63 -12.56 9.05 -1.96
N ILE A 64 -12.45 7.96 -1.20
CA ILE A 64 -11.18 7.36 -0.78
C ILE A 64 -10.43 6.84 -2.00
N GLN A 65 -11.08 6.11 -2.92
CA GLN A 65 -10.43 5.65 -4.15
C GLN A 65 -9.90 6.81 -4.99
N ASN A 66 -10.64 7.93 -5.09
CA ASN A 66 -10.16 9.11 -5.81
C ASN A 66 -8.91 9.72 -5.17
N ALA A 67 -8.89 9.83 -3.83
CA ALA A 67 -7.74 10.33 -3.09
C ALA A 67 -6.54 9.37 -3.21
N GLN A 68 -6.77 8.07 -3.00
CA GLN A 68 -5.77 7.01 -3.08
C GLN A 68 -5.16 6.89 -4.48
N ASN A 69 -5.97 6.87 -5.54
CA ASN A 69 -5.45 6.77 -6.91
C ASN A 69 -4.48 7.91 -7.25
N ARG A 70 -4.76 9.11 -6.72
CA ARG A 70 -3.88 10.26 -6.89
C ARG A 70 -2.61 10.15 -6.06
N ASP A 71 -2.71 9.73 -4.81
CA ASP A 71 -1.55 9.55 -3.95
C ASP A 71 -0.62 8.46 -4.49
N SER A 72 -1.17 7.36 -5.00
CA SER A 72 -0.41 6.32 -5.72
C SER A 72 0.33 6.92 -6.92
N LYS A 73 -0.35 7.68 -7.79
CA LYS A 73 0.31 8.32 -8.94
C LYS A 73 1.44 9.27 -8.52
N ALA A 74 1.25 10.03 -7.44
CA ALA A 74 2.30 10.92 -6.92
C ALA A 74 3.50 10.13 -6.36
N ILE A 75 3.28 8.96 -5.76
CA ILE A 75 4.33 8.06 -5.32
C ILE A 75 5.11 7.53 -6.53
N HIS A 76 4.42 7.02 -7.56
CA HIS A 76 5.07 6.54 -8.79
C HIS A 76 5.96 7.60 -9.43
N LEU A 77 5.45 8.82 -9.63
CA LEU A 77 6.24 9.92 -10.20
C LEU A 77 7.48 10.27 -9.37
N LYS A 78 7.38 10.25 -8.04
CA LYS A 78 8.54 10.49 -7.15
C LYS A 78 9.57 9.37 -7.26
N LEU A 79 9.13 8.11 -7.37
CA LEU A 79 10.01 6.96 -7.56
C LEU A 79 10.68 7.01 -8.93
N ASN A 80 9.97 7.40 -9.98
CA ASN A 80 10.50 7.55 -11.33
C ASN A 80 11.60 8.63 -11.37
N GLU A 81 11.41 9.75 -10.67
CA GLU A 81 12.46 10.78 -10.53
C GLU A 81 13.70 10.25 -9.79
N LEU A 82 13.51 9.50 -8.70
CA LEU A 82 14.63 8.87 -7.98
C LEU A 82 15.37 7.84 -8.85
N LEU A 83 14.64 7.00 -9.59
CA LEU A 83 15.21 6.00 -10.49
C LEU A 83 16.03 6.67 -11.59
N LYS A 84 15.53 7.76 -12.17
CA LYS A 84 16.23 8.56 -13.18
C LYS A 84 17.51 9.22 -12.64
N ALA A 85 17.54 9.57 -11.36
CA ALA A 85 18.70 10.18 -10.71
C ALA A 85 19.81 9.18 -10.33
N VAL A 86 19.50 7.88 -10.25
CA VAL A 86 20.46 6.83 -9.86
C VAL A 86 21.27 6.36 -11.06
N HIS A 87 22.60 6.53 -11.00
CA HIS A 87 23.51 6.08 -12.05
C HIS A 87 23.53 4.54 -12.14
N GLY A 88 23.25 4.01 -13.33
CA GLY A 88 23.17 2.55 -13.58
C GLY A 88 21.79 1.93 -13.32
N ALA A 89 20.78 2.73 -12.95
CA ALA A 89 19.40 2.26 -12.93
C ALA A 89 18.90 1.96 -14.36
N ARG A 90 18.14 0.88 -14.52
CA ARG A 90 17.50 0.54 -15.80
C ARG A 90 16.39 1.53 -16.09
N THR A 91 16.58 2.39 -17.10
CA THR A 91 15.58 3.38 -17.53
C THR A 91 14.26 2.74 -17.99
N GLU A 92 14.30 1.48 -18.43
CA GLU A 92 13.13 0.69 -18.81
C GLU A 92 12.17 0.41 -17.63
N LEU A 93 12.61 0.59 -16.38
CA LEU A 93 11.75 0.47 -15.20
C LEU A 93 11.03 1.78 -14.82
N VAL A 94 11.31 2.87 -15.55
CA VAL A 94 10.57 4.14 -15.39
C VAL A 94 9.17 3.95 -15.99
N ASP A 95 8.15 4.42 -15.27
CA ASP A 95 6.73 4.31 -15.67
C ASP A 95 6.26 2.85 -15.87
N LEU A 96 6.83 1.93 -15.08
CA LEU A 96 6.48 0.50 -15.11
C LEU A 96 4.98 0.24 -14.86
N GLU A 97 4.29 1.13 -14.16
CA GLU A 97 2.84 1.05 -13.95
C GLU A 97 1.99 1.30 -15.21
N GLU A 98 2.57 1.84 -16.28
CA GLU A 98 1.91 2.09 -17.57
C GLU A 98 2.23 1.01 -18.62
N MET A 99 3.10 0.04 -18.31
CA MET A 99 3.44 -1.07 -19.21
C MET A 99 2.26 -2.01 -19.44
N SER A 100 2.25 -2.68 -20.61
CA SER A 100 1.26 -3.72 -20.88
C SER A 100 1.52 -4.96 -20.01
N ASP A 101 0.46 -5.76 -19.77
CA ASP A 101 0.60 -7.00 -18.99
C ASP A 101 1.61 -7.97 -19.64
N GLU A 102 1.67 -8.03 -20.97
CA GLU A 102 2.62 -8.86 -21.72
C GLU A 102 4.07 -8.39 -21.53
N ASP A 103 4.30 -7.07 -21.57
CA ASP A 103 5.63 -6.49 -21.33
C ASP A 103 6.08 -6.70 -19.87
N LEU A 104 5.15 -6.55 -18.91
CA LEU A 104 5.40 -6.83 -17.49
C LEU A 104 5.77 -8.30 -17.25
N GLU A 105 5.08 -9.23 -17.90
CA GLU A 105 5.37 -10.66 -17.79
C GLU A 105 6.74 -11.01 -18.40
N SER A 106 7.08 -10.42 -19.55
CA SER A 106 8.39 -10.55 -20.18
C SER A 106 9.51 -10.04 -19.26
N LEU A 107 9.34 -8.84 -18.70
CA LEU A 107 10.30 -8.24 -17.77
C LEU A 107 10.44 -9.08 -16.49
N HIS A 108 9.32 -9.60 -15.96
CA HIS A 108 9.33 -10.50 -14.81
C HIS A 108 10.09 -11.80 -15.10
N ALA A 109 9.90 -12.37 -16.30
CA ALA A 109 10.63 -13.56 -16.75
C ALA A 109 12.14 -13.30 -16.88
N GLU A 110 12.55 -12.12 -17.37
CA GLU A 110 13.95 -11.72 -17.41
C GLU A 110 14.56 -11.66 -16.00
N PHE A 111 13.89 -11.00 -15.05
CA PHE A 111 14.35 -10.94 -13.66
C PHE A 111 14.46 -12.30 -13.00
N LYS A 112 13.47 -13.17 -13.23
CA LYS A 112 13.49 -14.55 -12.73
C LYS A 112 14.70 -15.31 -13.27
N LYS A 113 15.01 -15.16 -14.57
CA LYS A 113 16.16 -15.81 -15.18
C LYS A 113 17.49 -15.32 -14.60
N ILE A 114 17.65 -14.00 -14.43
CA ILE A 114 18.84 -13.40 -13.80
C ILE A 114 19.00 -13.93 -12.37
N HIS A 115 17.91 -13.99 -11.61
CA HIS A 115 17.89 -14.51 -10.25
C HIS A 115 18.31 -15.98 -10.19
N ASP A 116 17.75 -16.82 -11.07
CA ASP A 116 18.05 -18.25 -11.14
C ASP A 116 19.51 -18.50 -11.56
N GLU A 117 20.03 -17.72 -12.52
CA GLU A 117 21.44 -17.77 -12.93
C GLU A 117 22.39 -17.36 -11.79
N LEU A 118 22.05 -16.30 -11.05
CA LEU A 118 22.81 -15.89 -9.88
C LEU A 118 22.81 -16.97 -8.79
N HIS A 119 21.65 -17.54 -8.50
CA HIS A 119 21.52 -18.63 -7.53
C HIS A 119 22.32 -19.87 -7.94
N ALA A 120 22.23 -20.29 -9.20
CA ALA A 120 23.00 -21.40 -9.72
C ALA A 120 24.51 -21.14 -9.66
N HIS A 121 24.95 -19.90 -9.90
CA HIS A 121 26.36 -19.52 -9.80
C HIS A 121 26.87 -19.53 -8.35
N VAL A 122 26.03 -19.08 -7.41
CA VAL A 122 26.31 -19.09 -5.97
C VAL A 122 26.42 -20.53 -5.45
N GLU A 123 25.50 -21.42 -5.87
CA GLU A 123 25.54 -22.86 -5.55
C GLU A 123 26.77 -23.55 -6.14
N ARG A 124 27.08 -23.31 -7.43
CA ARG A 124 28.28 -23.87 -8.08
C ARG A 124 29.59 -23.41 -7.44
N ARG A 125 29.62 -22.21 -6.86
CA ARG A 125 30.79 -21.69 -6.12
C ARG A 125 30.84 -22.16 -4.66
N GLY A 126 29.87 -22.94 -4.18
CA GLY A 126 29.80 -23.41 -2.79
C GLY A 126 29.67 -22.28 -1.77
N LEU A 127 29.30 -21.07 -2.21
CA LEU A 127 29.16 -19.88 -1.37
C LEU A 127 27.72 -19.85 -0.86
N ASP A 128 27.40 -20.67 0.13
CA ASP A 128 26.07 -20.68 0.74
C ASP A 128 25.73 -19.27 1.31
N PRO A 129 24.78 -18.52 0.73
CA PRO A 129 24.52 -17.13 1.11
C PRO A 129 23.88 -17.02 2.50
N LYS A 130 23.40 -18.14 3.06
CA LYS A 130 22.83 -18.24 4.41
C LYS A 130 23.85 -18.65 5.48
N LYS A 131 25.09 -19.02 5.12
CA LYS A 131 26.13 -19.30 6.12
C LYS A 131 26.89 -18.02 6.46
N PRO A 132 26.92 -17.59 7.74
CA PRO A 132 27.75 -16.47 8.15
C PRO A 132 29.21 -16.80 7.80
N LYS A 133 29.92 -15.85 7.19
CA LYS A 133 31.37 -15.97 6.95
C LYS A 133 32.05 -16.20 8.29
N GLN A 134 32.38 -17.46 8.58
CA GLN A 134 33.18 -17.80 9.76
C GLN A 134 34.54 -17.15 9.56
N SER A 135 34.78 -16.07 10.30
CA SER A 135 36.06 -15.37 10.35
C SER A 135 37.16 -16.39 10.66
N ARG A 136 37.99 -16.71 9.66
CA ARG A 136 39.23 -17.46 9.84
C ARG A 136 40.12 -16.65 10.76
N ASN A 137 40.10 -16.96 12.05
CA ASN A 137 40.95 -16.32 13.05
C ASN A 137 42.39 -16.85 12.87
N PRO A 138 43.38 -16.01 12.47
CA PRO A 138 44.72 -16.48 12.20
C PRO A 138 45.55 -16.45 13.49
N LYS A 139 45.21 -17.28 14.50
CA LYS A 139 46.09 -17.47 15.66
C LYS A 139 46.03 -18.90 16.17
N LYS A 140 47.06 -19.67 15.81
CA LYS A 140 47.86 -20.52 16.71
C LYS A 140 49.00 -21.17 15.91
N LYS A 141 50.14 -20.48 15.86
CA LYS A 141 51.45 -21.16 15.76
C LYS A 141 51.71 -21.74 17.15
N PRO A 142 51.94 -23.06 17.31
CA PRO A 142 52.59 -23.55 18.51
C PRO A 142 54.06 -23.09 18.46
N ALA A 143 54.50 -22.44 19.53
CA ALA A 143 55.91 -22.26 19.83
C ALA A 143 56.49 -23.60 20.30
N ASP A 144 57.80 -23.74 20.06
CA ASP A 144 58.64 -24.91 20.34
C ASP A 144 58.54 -25.44 21.78
#